data_AF-A0A955JSB9-F1
#
_entry.id   AF-A0A955JSB9-F1
#
_cell.length_a   1.000
_cell.length_b   1.000
_cell.length_c   1.000
_cell.angle_alpha   90.00
_cell.angle_beta   90.00
_cell.angle_gamma   90.00
#
_symmetry.space_group_name_H-M   'P 1'
#
loop_
_entity.id
_entity.type
_entity.pdbx_description
1 polymer ?
#
loop_
_entity_poly.entity_id
_entity_poly.type
_entity_poly.pdbx_seq_one_letter_code
_entity_poly.pdbx_strand_id
1 'polypeptide(L)' 'MLNLQQMAALLAVTPQTIRKWERKGLIKRPTPEDEPRHYSHAQVMEIVVWHTKPKDLLRRRYTQLTRAERKRHHEIS' A
#
# COMPACT_ATOMS: atom_id res chain seq x y z
N MET A 1 -15.07 -8.33 -10.70
CA MET A 1 -14.98 -7.67 -9.37
C MET A 1 -13.96 -8.43 -8.54
N LEU A 2 -13.02 -7.74 -7.89
CA LEU A 2 -11.97 -8.36 -7.08
C LEU A 2 -12.30 -8.15 -5.59
N ASN A 3 -12.20 -9.20 -4.79
CA ASN A 3 -12.33 -9.07 -3.34
C ASN A 3 -11.01 -8.57 -2.71
N LEU A 4 -11.03 -8.27 -1.40
CA LEU A 4 -9.86 -7.79 -0.66
C LEU A 4 -8.63 -8.71 -0.77
N GLN A 5 -8.83 -10.03 -0.78
CA GLN A 5 -7.73 -11.01 -0.88
C GLN A 5 -7.12 -11.02 -2.27
N GLN A 6 -7.94 -11.01 -3.32
CA GLN A 6 -7.51 -10.97 -4.71
C GLN A 6 -6.77 -9.67 -5.02
N MET A 7 -7.26 -8.54 -4.51
CA MET A 7 -6.58 -7.25 -4.63
C MET A 7 -5.23 -7.23 -3.90
N ALA A 8 -5.18 -7.79 -2.68
CA ALA A 8 -3.93 -7.90 -1.92
C ALA A 8 -2.88 -8.74 -2.65
N ALA A 9 -3.30 -9.87 -3.22
CA ALA A 9 -2.45 -10.73 -4.03
C ALA A 9 -1.91 -10.01 -5.28
N LEU A 10 -2.78 -9.30 -6.01
CA LEU A 10 -2.41 -8.55 -7.21
C LEU A 10 -1.39 -7.44 -6.90
N LEU A 11 -1.56 -6.77 -5.77
CA LEU A 11 -0.66 -5.71 -5.30
C LEU A 11 0.57 -6.22 -4.53
N ALA A 12 0.72 -7.54 -4.38
CA ALA A 12 1.78 -8.18 -3.58
C ALA A 12 1.91 -7.62 -2.15
N VAL A 13 0.77 -7.31 -1.51
CA VAL A 13 0.68 -6.83 -0.11
C VAL A 13 -0.26 -7.72 0.70
N THR A 14 -0.31 -7.48 2.02
CA THR A 14 -1.30 -8.15 2.87
C THR A 14 -2.66 -7.44 2.83
N PRO A 15 -3.78 -8.14 3.03
CA PRO A 15 -5.10 -7.53 3.19
C PRO A 15 -5.14 -6.45 4.29
N GLN A 16 -4.36 -6.63 5.35
CA GLN A 16 -4.23 -5.67 6.44
C GLN A 16 -3.57 -4.36 5.99
N THR A 17 -2.65 -4.42 5.02
CA THR A 17 -2.03 -3.23 4.42
C THR A 17 -3.07 -2.41 3.67
N ILE A 18 -3.93 -3.06 2.87
CA ILE A 18 -5.05 -2.40 2.18
C ILE A 18 -5.99 -1.74 3.19
N ARG A 19 -6.41 -2.45 4.24
CA ARG A 19 -7.25 -1.88 5.32
C ARG A 19 -6.60 -0.68 6.02
N LYS A 20 -5.27 -0.68 6.14
CA LYS A 20 -4.52 0.45 6.71
C LYS A 20 -4.54 1.64 5.76
N TRP A 21 -4.46 1.42 4.46
CA TRP A 21 -4.60 2.47 3.46
C TRP A 21 -6.00 3.07 3.45
N GLU A 22 -7.04 2.24 3.51
CA GLU A 22 -8.45 2.68 3.65
C GLU A 22 -8.63 3.58 4.88
N ARG A 23 -8.20 3.11 6.07
CA ARG A 23 -8.31 3.89 7.32
C ARG A 23 -7.52 5.20 7.31
N LYS A 24 -6.46 5.27 6.50
CA LYS A 24 -5.65 6.48 6.34
C LYS A 24 -6.19 7.41 5.25
N GLY A 25 -7.27 7.03 4.55
CA GLY A 25 -7.82 7.78 3.43
C GLY A 25 -6.92 7.78 2.18
N LEU A 26 -5.92 6.88 2.11
CA LEU A 26 -5.02 6.79 0.95
C LEU A 26 -5.70 6.14 -0.26
N ILE A 27 -6.67 5.26 0.01
CA ILE A 27 -7.53 4.66 -1.01
C ILE A 27 -8.97 4.73 -0.50
N LYS A 28 -9.92 4.89 -1.41
CA LYS A 28 -11.34 4.90 -1.07
C LYS A 28 -11.86 3.46 -0.99
N ARG A 29 -12.58 3.13 0.09
CA ARG A 29 -13.33 1.87 0.16
C ARG A 29 -14.50 1.94 -0.85
N PRO A 30 -14.69 0.90 -1.69
CA PRO A 30 -15.71 0.93 -2.74
C PRO A 30 -17.14 0.73 -2.22
N THR A 31 -17.31 0.09 -1.06
CA THR A 31 -18.60 -0.25 -0.47
C THR A 31 -18.71 0.27 0.98
N PRO A 32 -19.93 0.46 1.51
CA PRO A 32 -20.16 0.80 2.93
C PRO A 32 -19.50 -0.16 3.92
N GLU A 33 -19.40 0.23 5.19
CA GLU A 33 -18.57 -0.48 6.17
C GLU A 33 -19.02 -1.93 6.42
N ASP A 34 -20.32 -2.16 6.36
CA ASP A 34 -20.97 -3.45 6.61
C ASP A 34 -21.10 -4.34 5.37
N GLU A 35 -20.71 -3.83 4.20
CA GLU A 35 -20.80 -4.56 2.94
C GLU A 35 -19.47 -5.24 2.55
N PRO A 36 -19.52 -6.41 1.89
CA PRO A 36 -18.34 -7.05 1.35
C PRO A 36 -17.58 -6.11 0.39
N ARG A 37 -16.26 -6.11 0.50
CA ARG A 37 -15.39 -5.28 -0.34
C ARG A 37 -15.31 -5.86 -1.74
N HIS A 38 -15.78 -5.12 -2.73
CA HIS A 38 -15.64 -5.44 -4.14
C HIS A 38 -14.98 -4.28 -4.88
N TYR A 39 -13.76 -4.49 -5.35
CA TYR A 39 -13.01 -3.52 -6.12
C TYR A 39 -13.20 -3.79 -7.62
N SER A 40 -13.51 -2.74 -8.37
CA SER A 40 -13.50 -2.82 -9.84
C SER A 40 -12.06 -2.88 -10.34
N HIS A 41 -11.86 -3.43 -11.54
CA HIS A 41 -10.52 -3.46 -12.15
C HIS A 41 -9.95 -2.05 -12.35
N ALA A 42 -10.79 -1.08 -12.72
CA ALA A 42 -10.41 0.32 -12.87
C ALA A 42 -9.90 0.94 -11.54
N GLN A 43 -10.58 0.66 -10.43
CA GLN A 43 -10.14 1.12 -9.10
C GLN A 43 -8.80 0.51 -8.70
N VAL A 44 -8.61 -0.79 -8.97
CA VAL A 44 -7.32 -1.43 -8.69
C VAL A 44 -6.21 -0.80 -9.53
N MET A 45 -6.48 -0.50 -10.79
CA MET A 45 -5.50 0.16 -11.66
C MET A 45 -5.14 1.56 -11.21
N GLU A 46 -6.12 2.35 -10.75
CA GLU A 46 -5.85 3.66 -10.15
C GLU A 46 -4.89 3.52 -8.96
N ILE A 47 -5.15 2.57 -8.07
CA ILE A 47 -4.31 2.30 -6.89
C ILE A 47 -2.89 1.87 -7.30
N VAL A 48 -2.74 1.01 -8.31
CA VAL A 48 -1.42 0.62 -8.85
C VAL A 48 -0.65 1.83 -9.40
N VAL A 49 -1.31 2.71 -10.16
CA VAL A 49 -0.68 3.92 -10.73
C VAL A 49 -0.19 4.88 -9.63
N TRP A 50 -0.94 5.00 -8.53
CA TRP A 50 -0.50 5.77 -7.36
C TRP A 50 0.72 5.14 -6.66
N HIS A 51 0.77 3.81 -6.52
CA HIS A 51 1.82 3.09 -5.77
C HIS A 51 3.07 2.74 -6.60
N THR A 52 3.01 2.82 -7.93
CA THR A 52 4.17 2.68 -8.82
C THR A 52 5.07 3.91 -8.85
N LYS A 53 4.69 5.01 -8.18
CA LYS A 53 5.61 6.11 -7.92
C LYS A 53 6.65 5.67 -6.88
N PRO A 54 7.95 5.87 -7.13
CA PRO A 54 9.08 5.22 -6.45
C PRO A 54 9.34 5.65 -4.99
N LYS A 55 8.33 6.12 -4.24
CA LYS A 55 8.44 6.34 -2.79
C LYS A 55 8.16 5.06 -2.00
N ASP A 56 7.32 4.16 -2.50
CA ASP A 56 6.99 2.91 -1.78
C ASP A 56 8.04 1.80 -1.95
N LEU A 57 8.86 1.84 -3.02
CA LEU A 57 10.02 0.97 -3.18
C LEU A 57 11.16 1.29 -2.20
N LEU A 58 11.27 2.53 -1.72
CA LEU A 58 12.30 2.93 -0.73
C LEU A 58 12.11 2.26 0.63
N ARG A 59 10.89 1.82 0.96
CA ARG A 59 10.61 1.22 2.26
C ARG A 59 11.20 -0.18 2.41
N ARG A 60 11.29 -0.94 1.30
CA ARG A 60 11.96 -2.26 1.29
C ARG A 60 13.48 -2.15 1.43
N ARG A 61 14.09 -1.06 0.97
CA ARG A 61 15.53 -0.80 1.19
C ARG A 61 15.82 -0.35 2.63
N TYR A 62 14.93 0.43 3.24
CA TYR A 62 15.09 0.90 4.63
C TYR A 62 14.96 -0.17 5.72
N THR A 63 14.17 -1.22 5.47
CA THR A 63 14.06 -2.35 6.40
C THR A 63 15.31 -3.23 6.45
N GLN A 64 16.23 -3.09 5.49
CA GLN A 64 17.51 -3.82 5.46
C GLN A 64 18.74 -2.97 5.82
N LEU A 65 18.58 -1.66 6.04
CA LEU A 65 19.68 -0.81 6.48
C LEU A 65 19.99 -1.06 7.96
N THR A 66 21.27 -1.35 8.22
CA THR A 66 21.85 -1.53 9.55
C THR A 66 21.71 -0.24 10.37
N ARG A 67 21.79 -0.33 11.72
CA ARG A 67 21.72 0.84 12.62
C ARG A 67 22.71 1.95 12.22
N ALA A 68 23.87 1.59 11.70
CA ALA A 68 24.91 2.53 11.25
C ALA A 68 24.51 3.35 10.01
N GLU A 69 23.70 2.78 9.12
CA GLU A 69 23.24 3.45 7.90
C GLU A 69 22.07 4.40 8.18
N ARG A 70 21.26 4.11 9.20
CA ARG A 70 20.17 5.00 9.66
C ARG A 70 20.70 6.30 10.28
N LYS A 71 21.84 6.22 10.99
CA LYS A 71 22.46 7.38 11.64
C LYS A 71 23.00 8.39 10.60
N ARG A 72 23.68 7.89 9.57
CA ARG A 72 24.23 8.71 8.48
C ARG A 72 23.16 9.48 7.69
N HIS A 73 21.96 8.93 7.58
CA HIS A 73 20.87 9.59 6.86
C HIS A 73 20.20 10.72 7.67
N HIS A 74 20.36 10.72 8.99
CA HIS A 74 19.83 11.78 9.87
C HIS A 74 20.81 12.94 10.05
N GLU A 75 22.11 12.72 9.76
CA GLU A 75 23.16 13.75 9.82
C GLU A 75 23.26 14.58 8.51
N ILE A 76 22.52 14.21 7.46
CA ILE A 76 22.56 14.85 6.12
C ILE A 76 21.22 15.54 5.76
N SER A 77 20.23 15.57 6.68
CA SER A 77 18.97 16.34 6.53
C SER A 77 18.93 17.48 7.54
#